data_AF-A0A1Y4SWQ7-F1
#
_entry.id   AF-A0A1Y4SWQ7-F1
#
_cell.length_a   1.000
_cell.length_b   1.000
_cell.length_c   1.000
_cell.angle_alpha   90.00
_cell.angle_beta   90.00
_cell.angle_gamma   90.00
#
_symmetry.space_group_name_H-M   'P 1'
#
loop_
_entity.id
_entity.type
_entity.pdbx_description
1 polymer ?
#
loop_
_entity_poly.entity_id
_entity_poly.type
_entity_poly.pdbx_seq_one_letter_code
_entity_poly.pdbx_strand_id
1 'polypeptide(L)'
;MLAKKVTALLVSAALVLALLAGCGNGSKALSQVMADLLSGLYTNVDVEVDSDLTAALKKAAAEGGTEEEILTRLVNNLNLSGVSISFNRLDGGQQREHGVDLVFQAGSDPDAAARNALAQWAGIFGSLPDDGSYRASVAMIEAENGYYIAVDVEVLKAGSTSSDNDPGPTDPGFSCDDYAIAQDGAYTVYTEKGLLAWAEAAQNALDSGKTDVNCTLDADETIQLTGTWVPIGGDGKAYNGIFEGNSCVIEGMTVAGTSEYQGMFGFLGENAQIRNLILEQASVTTTGDSVQHSGIVAGYSKGLIQDCTVSGTVDAPQYVGGVVGTNSSNGVVQGCVSTAMVTGSGIRTGGVVGSNNGIVKDCRFNAGTVKGASQVGGIAGYNDKEITSCIFTGSVEATGEKSGGIAGSNVGKVANCASTGSVTSEGNAVGGVVGESGNDAIIIGCRHAEGRVKGYSVVGGVVGTNRGQTTACYSTSDVEGNTWVVGGAVGSNFGTLKACYWSGSASRGVANNQGSGDAVEVGEGSVTWIIAVEAMNSECGDLYNETTEDTPPTLKIENNT
;
A
#
# COMPACT_ATOMS: atom_id res chain seq x y z
N MET A 1 19.43 20.30 12.95
CA MET A 1 20.65 21.10 12.67
C MET A 1 21.00 22.11 13.78
N LEU A 2 20.01 22.79 14.39
CA LEU A 2 20.23 23.79 15.45
C LEU A 2 20.73 23.18 16.79
N ALA A 3 20.19 22.04 17.22
CA ALA A 3 20.55 21.40 18.48
C ALA A 3 22.02 20.94 18.53
N LYS A 4 22.56 20.39 17.43
CA LYS A 4 23.97 19.96 17.35
C LYS A 4 24.96 21.15 17.39
N LYS A 5 24.59 22.28 16.77
CA LYS A 5 25.34 23.54 16.88
C LYS A 5 25.30 24.10 18.30
N VAL A 6 24.16 23.98 18.98
CA VAL A 6 23.99 24.36 20.39
C VAL A 6 24.79 23.44 21.33
N THR A 7 24.86 22.13 21.09
CA THR A 7 25.68 21.19 21.89
C THR A 7 27.17 21.47 21.75
N ALA A 8 27.67 21.68 20.53
CA ALA A 8 29.07 22.06 20.32
C ALA A 8 29.39 23.41 20.98
N LEU A 9 28.49 24.39 20.86
CA LEU A 9 28.62 25.69 21.51
C LEU A 9 28.59 25.59 23.04
N LEU A 10 27.73 24.73 23.61
CA LEU A 10 27.61 24.51 25.06
C LEU A 10 28.81 23.75 25.64
N VAL A 11 29.38 22.79 24.91
CA VAL A 11 30.60 22.07 25.31
C VAL A 11 31.82 23.00 25.23
N SER A 12 31.94 23.77 24.16
CA SER A 12 32.97 24.81 24.05
C SER A 12 32.79 25.91 25.11
N ALA A 13 31.56 26.32 25.40
CA ALA A 13 31.26 27.28 26.46
C ALA A 13 31.56 26.73 27.86
N ALA A 14 31.25 25.45 28.13
CA ALA A 14 31.60 24.79 29.39
C ALA A 14 33.11 24.65 29.58
N LEU A 15 33.86 24.38 28.51
CA LEU A 15 35.32 24.34 28.50
C LEU A 15 35.92 25.73 28.78
N VAL A 16 35.38 26.77 28.14
CA VAL A 16 35.76 28.18 28.35
C VAL A 16 35.39 28.65 29.77
N LEU A 17 34.22 28.28 30.30
CA LEU A 17 33.80 28.57 31.67
C LEU A 17 34.64 27.85 32.72
N ALA A 18 35.07 26.61 32.48
CA ALA A 18 35.96 25.87 33.37
C ALA A 18 37.38 26.46 33.42
N LEU A 19 37.83 27.05 32.32
CA LEU A 19 39.13 27.74 32.22
C LEU A 19 39.08 29.16 32.80
N LEU A 20 37.95 29.87 32.66
CA LEU A 20 37.72 31.19 33.28
C LEU A 20 37.41 31.12 34.78
N ALA A 21 36.83 30.01 35.27
CA ALA A 21 36.57 29.79 36.69
C ALA A 21 37.81 29.40 37.51
N GLY A 22 39.00 29.45 36.90
CA GLY A 22 40.30 29.18 37.50
C GLY A 22 40.74 30.11 38.63
N CYS A 23 39.87 30.91 39.24
CA CYS A 23 40.23 31.73 40.38
C CYS A 23 39.11 31.77 41.44
N GLY A 24 39.08 30.78 42.33
CA GLY A 24 38.06 30.73 43.38
C GLY A 24 38.17 29.58 44.39
N ASN A 25 39.22 29.55 45.21
CA ASN A 25 39.31 28.96 46.57
C ASN A 25 38.66 27.59 46.91
N GLY A 26 38.38 26.70 45.95
CA GLY A 26 37.78 25.39 46.19
C GLY A 26 38.78 24.24 46.05
N SER A 27 38.86 23.36 47.05
CA SER A 27 39.82 22.25 47.21
C SER A 27 39.67 21.06 46.25
N LYS A 28 39.25 21.25 45.00
CA LYS A 28 39.05 20.16 44.02
C LYS A 28 40.00 20.33 42.83
N ALA A 29 40.62 19.23 42.39
CA ALA A 29 41.42 19.22 41.17
C ALA A 29 40.53 19.49 39.94
N LEU A 30 41.05 20.19 38.92
CA LEU A 30 40.31 20.56 37.70
C LEU A 30 39.65 19.34 37.01
N SER A 31 40.31 18.19 37.03
CA SER A 31 39.77 16.92 36.53
C SER A 31 38.55 16.41 37.32
N GLN A 32 38.52 16.63 38.64
CA GLN A 32 37.37 16.31 39.49
C GLN A 32 36.23 17.31 39.31
N VAL A 33 36.54 18.59 39.03
CA VAL A 33 35.54 19.61 38.70
C VAL A 33 34.86 19.26 37.36
N MET A 34 35.64 18.84 36.36
CA MET A 34 35.11 18.36 35.07
C MET A 34 34.27 17.08 35.23
N ALA A 35 34.74 16.11 36.02
CA ALA A 35 33.99 14.90 36.32
C ALA A 35 32.68 15.18 37.06
N ASP A 36 32.68 16.08 38.05
CA ASP A 36 31.47 16.45 38.83
C ASP A 36 30.47 17.26 37.99
N LEU A 37 30.93 18.10 37.05
CA LEU A 37 30.07 18.87 36.14
C LEU A 37 29.38 18.00 35.09
N LEU A 38 30.01 16.90 34.69
CA LEU A 38 29.48 15.97 33.68
C LEU A 38 28.77 14.76 34.32
N SER A 39 29.02 14.50 35.60
CA SER A 39 28.39 13.45 36.40
C SER A 39 26.86 13.62 36.42
N GLY A 40 26.15 12.64 35.86
CA GLY A 40 24.69 12.56 35.91
C GLY A 40 23.92 13.35 34.84
N LEU A 41 24.60 14.10 33.96
CA LEU A 41 23.93 14.81 32.85
C LEU A 41 23.72 13.92 31.61
N TYR A 42 24.58 12.91 31.41
CA TYR A 42 24.48 11.93 30.32
C TYR A 42 24.85 10.55 30.86
N THR A 43 23.91 9.61 30.87
CA THR A 43 24.06 8.29 31.51
C THR A 43 24.94 7.29 30.73
N ASN A 44 25.48 7.68 29.58
CA ASN A 44 26.11 6.79 28.59
C ASN A 44 27.49 7.26 28.09
N VAL A 45 28.17 8.16 28.81
CA VAL A 45 29.51 8.66 28.47
C VAL A 45 30.48 8.34 29.61
N ASP A 46 31.58 7.64 29.31
CA ASP A 46 32.71 7.43 30.20
C ASP A 46 33.88 8.36 29.81
N VAL A 47 34.60 8.90 30.80
CA VAL A 47 35.67 9.87 30.60
C VAL A 47 36.96 9.28 31.16
N GLU A 48 37.91 8.97 30.29
CA GLU A 48 39.22 8.46 30.67
C GLU A 48 40.26 9.59 30.55
N VAL A 49 40.96 9.87 31.66
CA VAL A 49 41.99 10.91 31.75
C VAL A 49 43.33 10.24 31.93
N ASP A 50 44.32 10.59 31.12
CA ASP A 50 45.67 10.05 31.21
C ASP A 50 46.21 10.17 32.66
N SER A 51 46.79 9.08 33.17
CA SER A 51 47.31 9.01 34.53
C SER A 51 48.45 9.99 34.78
N ASP A 52 49.25 10.29 33.76
CA ASP A 52 50.35 11.25 33.82
C ASP A 52 49.82 12.69 33.81
N LEU A 53 48.74 12.97 33.07
CA LEU A 53 47.99 14.24 33.17
C LEU A 53 47.48 14.45 34.59
N THR A 54 46.85 13.42 35.14
CA THR A 54 46.28 13.42 36.49
C THR A 54 47.37 13.61 37.55
N ALA A 55 48.54 12.98 37.39
CA ALA A 55 49.67 13.12 38.28
C ALA A 55 50.31 14.52 38.20
N ALA A 56 50.48 15.07 37.01
CA ALA A 56 51.01 16.42 36.78
C ALA A 56 50.10 17.51 37.39
N LEU A 57 48.79 17.40 37.17
CA LEU A 57 47.78 18.29 37.75
C LEU A 57 47.78 18.21 39.30
N LYS A 58 47.83 17.00 39.87
CA LYS A 58 47.90 16.81 41.33
C LYS A 58 49.18 17.39 41.92
N LYS A 59 50.32 17.21 41.26
CA LYS A 59 51.62 17.75 41.70
C LYS A 59 51.61 19.28 41.68
N ALA A 60 51.16 19.90 40.59
CA ALA A 60 51.06 21.35 40.49
C ALA A 60 50.10 21.94 41.55
N ALA A 61 48.96 21.29 41.80
CA ALA A 61 47.99 21.72 42.80
C ALA A 61 48.49 21.54 44.25
N ALA A 62 49.25 20.48 44.55
CA ALA A 62 49.75 20.18 45.89
C ALA A 62 50.90 21.10 46.34
N GLU A 63 51.68 21.62 45.40
CA GLU A 63 52.84 22.46 45.72
C GLU A 63 52.46 23.92 46.06
N GLY A 64 51.22 24.34 45.77
CA GLY A 64 50.69 25.68 46.07
C GLY A 64 51.46 26.84 45.42
N GLY A 65 50.89 28.04 45.45
CA GLY A 65 51.51 29.24 44.87
C GLY A 65 50.47 30.26 44.41
N THR A 66 50.96 31.34 43.80
CA THR A 66 50.09 32.24 43.03
C THR A 66 49.54 31.51 41.80
N GLU A 67 48.40 31.97 41.28
CA GLU A 67 47.77 31.41 40.07
C GLU A 67 48.77 31.31 38.90
N GLU A 68 49.62 32.32 38.76
CA GLU A 68 50.71 32.41 37.78
C GLU A 68 51.78 31.32 37.94
N GLU A 69 52.20 31.03 39.17
CA GLU A 69 53.21 30.01 39.48
C GLU A 69 52.66 28.59 39.32
N ILE A 70 51.38 28.40 39.61
CA ILE A 70 50.66 27.13 39.42
C ILE A 70 50.50 26.87 37.91
N LEU A 71 50.12 27.88 37.13
CA LEU A 71 49.97 27.80 35.68
C LEU A 71 51.32 27.50 35.00
N THR A 72 52.38 28.18 35.41
CA THR A 72 53.75 27.96 34.89
C THR A 72 54.25 26.55 35.21
N ARG A 73 53.97 26.04 36.42
CA ARG A 73 54.32 24.65 36.80
C ARG A 73 53.48 23.62 36.05
N LEU A 74 52.21 23.90 35.79
CA LEU A 74 51.36 23.09 34.95
C LEU A 74 51.96 22.96 33.56
N VAL A 75 52.30 24.07 32.91
CA VAL A 75 52.93 24.07 31.58
C VAL A 75 54.28 23.34 31.56
N ASN A 76 55.13 23.55 32.57
CA ASN A 76 56.44 22.90 32.64
C ASN A 76 56.35 21.39 32.97
N ASN A 77 55.39 20.97 33.78
CA ASN A 77 55.13 19.54 34.05
C ASN A 77 54.41 18.87 32.86
N LEU A 78 53.64 19.62 32.08
CA LEU A 78 52.95 19.19 30.85
C LEU A 78 53.84 19.25 29.59
N ASN A 79 55.17 19.24 29.73
CA ASN A 79 56.10 19.08 28.59
C ASN A 79 56.05 17.66 27.99
N LEU A 80 54.86 17.09 27.90
CA LEU A 80 54.51 15.77 27.40
C LEU A 80 53.72 16.00 26.12
N SER A 81 54.43 16.00 24.99
CA SER A 81 53.77 15.81 23.70
C SER A 81 53.04 14.45 23.73
N GLY A 82 51.72 14.44 23.54
CA GLY A 82 50.96 13.19 23.37
C GLY A 82 50.10 12.74 24.56
N VAL A 83 49.75 13.64 25.48
CA VAL A 83 48.78 13.37 26.56
C VAL A 83 47.37 13.67 26.06
N SER A 84 46.40 12.79 26.34
CA SER A 84 45.00 12.94 25.90
C SER A 84 43.98 12.82 27.04
N ILE A 85 42.79 13.37 26.80
CA ILE A 85 41.56 13.02 27.53
C ILE A 85 40.66 12.39 26.48
N SER A 86 40.19 11.17 26.70
CA SER A 86 39.39 10.42 25.74
C SER A 86 37.96 10.21 26.27
N PHE A 87 36.96 10.46 25.41
CA PHE A 87 35.55 10.31 25.72
C PHE A 87 34.97 9.07 25.02
N ASN A 88 34.52 8.08 25.79
CA ASN A 88 34.00 6.81 25.27
C ASN A 88 32.48 6.72 25.49
N ARG A 89 31.70 6.36 24.45
CA ARG A 89 30.27 6.03 24.61
C ARG A 89 30.13 4.54 24.90
N LEU A 90 29.42 4.16 25.96
CA LEU A 90 29.13 2.76 26.29
C LEU A 90 27.71 2.45 25.82
N ASP A 91 27.55 1.71 24.72
CA ASP A 91 26.42 0.80 24.46
C ASP A 91 26.70 -0.10 23.22
N GLY A 92 26.63 -1.41 23.41
CA GLY A 92 26.12 -2.37 22.42
C GLY A 92 26.92 -2.68 21.13
N GLY A 93 28.17 -3.15 21.23
CA GLY A 93 28.59 -4.25 20.33
C GLY A 93 29.70 -4.07 19.30
N GLN A 94 30.50 -3.00 19.31
CA GLN A 94 31.82 -3.02 18.65
C GLN A 94 32.90 -2.36 19.53
N GLN A 95 34.01 -3.08 19.71
CA GLN A 95 35.19 -2.60 20.44
C GLN A 95 35.91 -1.50 19.64
N ARG A 96 36.12 -0.32 20.27
CA ARG A 96 37.17 0.71 20.00
C ARG A 96 37.00 1.78 18.90
N GLU A 97 35.89 2.50 18.74
CA GLU A 97 35.89 3.64 17.77
C GLU A 97 35.15 4.91 18.20
N HIS A 98 35.42 5.47 19.39
CA HIS A 98 35.18 6.91 19.64
C HIS A 98 36.22 7.43 20.61
N GLY A 99 37.23 8.16 20.13
CA GLY A 99 38.19 8.87 20.96
C GLY A 99 38.31 10.30 20.46
N VAL A 100 37.75 11.25 21.20
CA VAL A 100 38.15 12.66 21.07
C VAL A 100 39.40 12.79 21.92
N ASP A 101 40.57 12.98 21.32
CA ASP A 101 41.83 13.17 22.05
C ASP A 101 42.17 14.65 22.18
N LEU A 102 42.09 15.21 23.39
CA LEU A 102 42.52 16.59 23.64
C LEU A 102 44.05 16.64 23.85
N VAL A 103 44.80 17.06 22.83
CA VAL A 103 46.28 17.22 22.90
C VAL A 103 46.63 18.66 23.26
N PHE A 104 47.58 18.87 24.17
CA PHE A 104 48.07 20.20 24.57
C PHE A 104 49.46 20.48 23.94
N GLN A 105 49.64 21.66 23.32
CA GLN A 105 50.92 22.07 22.74
C GLN A 105 51.35 23.46 23.25
N ALA A 106 52.64 23.65 23.50
CA ALA A 106 53.23 24.95 23.85
C ALA A 106 53.85 25.62 22.61
N GLY A 107 53.71 26.95 22.47
CA GLY A 107 54.44 27.72 21.46
C GLY A 107 54.43 29.22 21.70
N SER A 108 55.00 29.99 20.77
CA SER A 108 55.34 31.42 20.96
C SER A 108 54.58 32.41 20.06
N ASP A 109 53.74 31.95 19.13
CA ASP A 109 52.95 32.80 18.22
C ASP A 109 51.47 32.38 18.19
N PRO A 110 50.64 32.94 19.08
CA PRO A 110 49.21 32.64 19.15
C PRO A 110 48.49 33.02 17.84
N ASP A 111 48.82 34.15 17.23
CA ASP A 111 48.14 34.59 16.00
C ASP A 111 48.41 33.65 14.81
N ALA A 112 49.61 33.06 14.72
CA ALA A 112 49.89 32.02 13.73
C ALA A 112 49.11 30.72 14.00
N ALA A 113 48.97 30.33 15.27
CA ALA A 113 48.18 29.17 15.65
C ALA A 113 46.69 29.35 15.33
N ALA A 114 46.12 30.53 15.63
CA ALA A 114 44.74 30.88 15.31
C ALA A 114 44.46 30.91 13.80
N ARG A 115 45.39 31.46 13.00
CA ARG A 115 45.28 31.46 11.53
C ARG A 115 45.35 30.06 10.93
N ASN A 116 46.22 29.19 11.46
CA ASN A 116 46.32 27.79 11.03
C ASN A 116 45.05 27.01 11.37
N ALA A 117 44.50 27.19 12.58
CA ALA A 117 43.23 26.58 12.96
C ALA A 117 42.09 27.05 12.04
N LEU A 118 41.97 28.35 11.77
CA LEU A 118 40.95 28.89 10.88
C LEU A 118 41.07 28.37 9.44
N ALA A 119 42.30 28.24 8.92
CA ALA A 119 42.57 27.70 7.59
C ALA A 119 42.21 26.20 7.47
N GLN A 120 42.48 25.42 8.53
CA GLN A 120 42.09 24.01 8.60
C GLN A 120 40.57 23.86 8.66
N TRP A 121 39.87 24.70 9.44
CA TRP A 121 38.41 24.73 9.49
C TRP A 121 37.82 25.03 8.10
N ALA A 122 38.31 26.06 7.41
CA ALA A 122 37.83 26.41 6.07
C ALA A 122 37.99 25.26 5.05
N GLY A 123 39.04 24.43 5.17
CA GLY A 123 39.22 23.23 4.37
C GLY A 123 38.22 22.11 4.72
N ILE A 124 37.98 21.87 6.01
CA ILE A 124 37.12 20.79 6.50
C ILE A 124 35.64 21.06 6.18
N PHE A 125 35.15 22.30 6.31
CA PHE A 125 33.77 22.66 5.92
C PHE A 125 33.58 22.78 4.41
N GLY A 126 34.67 22.87 3.64
CA GLY A 126 34.63 22.89 2.17
C GLY A 126 34.50 21.51 1.54
N SER A 127 34.99 20.46 2.22
CA SER A 127 34.90 19.07 1.76
C SER A 127 34.98 18.10 2.94
N LEU A 128 33.84 17.82 3.59
CA LEU A 128 33.78 16.73 4.58
C LEU A 128 33.88 15.38 3.84
N PRO A 129 34.70 14.42 4.33
CA PRO A 129 34.69 13.05 3.84
C PRO A 129 33.36 12.35 4.10
N ASP A 130 32.94 11.48 3.18
CA ASP A 130 31.66 10.76 3.25
C ASP A 130 31.55 9.82 4.48
N ASP A 131 32.67 9.41 5.07
CA ASP A 131 32.73 8.59 6.28
C ASP A 131 32.62 9.37 7.59
N GLY A 132 32.47 10.71 7.50
CA GLY A 132 32.32 11.61 8.64
C GLY A 132 33.56 11.70 9.53
N SER A 133 34.70 11.15 9.11
CA SER A 133 35.97 11.29 9.81
C SER A 133 36.56 12.67 9.54
N TYR A 134 37.08 13.32 10.57
CA TYR A 134 37.85 14.55 10.41
C TYR A 134 38.78 14.78 11.60
N ARG A 135 39.92 15.41 11.33
CA ARG A 135 40.79 16.00 12.36
C ARG A 135 40.66 17.51 12.28
N ALA A 136 40.46 18.18 13.41
CA ALA A 136 40.43 19.63 13.49
C ALA A 136 41.19 20.07 14.75
N SER A 137 41.96 21.16 14.66
CA SER A 137 42.46 21.82 15.86
C SER A 137 41.43 22.88 16.30
N VAL A 138 41.06 22.90 17.58
CA VAL A 138 40.06 23.81 18.15
C VAL A 138 40.67 24.59 19.32
N ALA A 139 40.34 25.87 19.34
CA ALA A 139 40.61 26.83 20.42
C ALA A 139 42.08 27.16 20.69
N MET A 140 42.26 28.46 20.91
CA MET A 140 43.46 29.06 21.44
C MET A 140 43.00 29.86 22.67
N ILE A 141 43.57 29.58 23.83
CA ILE A 141 43.33 30.37 25.03
C ILE A 141 44.60 31.17 25.30
N GLU A 142 44.51 32.48 25.18
CA GLU A 142 45.58 33.39 25.58
C GLU A 142 45.50 33.60 27.10
N ALA A 143 46.50 33.13 27.84
CA ALA A 143 46.74 33.58 29.21
C ALA A 143 47.65 34.81 29.19
N GLU A 144 47.51 35.73 30.16
CA GLU A 144 48.14 37.08 30.20
C GLU A 144 49.69 37.12 30.05
N ASN A 145 50.38 35.98 29.91
CA ASN A 145 51.84 35.87 29.76
C ASN A 145 52.32 35.05 28.53
N GLY A 146 51.51 34.93 27.47
CA GLY A 146 51.98 34.40 26.18
C GLY A 146 52.03 32.88 26.07
N TYR A 147 51.27 32.16 26.90
CA TYR A 147 51.01 30.73 26.73
C TYR A 147 49.68 30.53 26.01
N TYR A 148 49.67 29.62 25.03
CA TYR A 148 48.44 29.16 24.40
C TYR A 148 48.29 27.65 24.49
N ILE A 149 47.03 27.22 24.61
CA ILE A 149 46.63 25.82 24.48
C ILE A 149 46.01 25.68 23.09
N ALA A 150 46.61 24.86 22.23
CA ALA A 150 45.97 24.36 21.03
C ALA A 150 45.39 22.98 21.36
N VAL A 151 44.10 22.75 21.08
CA VAL A 151 43.46 21.44 21.27
C VAL A 151 43.35 20.77 19.91
N ASP A 152 44.01 19.64 19.69
CA ASP A 152 43.68 18.80 18.53
C ASP A 152 42.41 17.99 18.84
N VAL A 153 41.55 17.79 17.84
CA VAL A 153 40.35 16.97 17.92
C VAL A 153 40.40 16.01 16.74
N GLU A 154 40.51 14.72 17.02
CA GLU A 154 40.36 13.66 16.02
C GLU A 154 38.98 13.01 16.15
N VAL A 155 38.26 12.93 15.03
CA VAL A 155 37.03 12.15 14.88
C VAL A 155 37.33 11.05 13.89
N LEU A 156 37.62 9.84 14.40
CA LEU A 156 38.00 8.68 13.59
C LEU A 156 36.86 8.18 12.70
N LYS A 157 35.61 8.38 13.14
CA LYS A 157 34.38 8.10 12.39
C LYS A 157 33.21 8.76 13.10
N ALA A 158 32.53 9.72 12.46
CA ALA A 158 31.27 10.21 13.01
C ALA A 158 30.22 9.12 12.74
N GLY A 159 29.67 8.51 13.79
CA GLY A 159 28.57 7.57 13.64
C GLY A 159 27.48 8.18 12.76
N SER A 160 27.03 7.44 11.74
CA SER A 160 25.78 7.75 11.08
C SER A 160 24.66 7.71 12.12
N THR A 161 23.60 8.48 11.91
CA THR A 161 22.42 8.39 12.77
C THR A 161 21.78 7.02 12.59
N SER A 162 22.11 6.09 13.47
CA SER A 162 21.22 5.01 13.92
C SER A 162 21.35 4.98 15.45
N SER A 163 20.32 4.91 16.26
CA SER A 163 18.90 4.62 16.05
C SER A 163 18.18 5.02 17.33
N ASP A 164 16.93 5.46 17.24
CA ASP A 164 15.88 4.69 17.90
C ASP A 164 14.72 4.64 16.90
N ASN A 165 14.47 3.43 16.41
CA ASN A 165 13.46 2.97 15.45
C ASN A 165 13.91 2.90 13.98
N ASP A 166 14.77 1.92 13.71
CA ASP A 166 14.94 1.29 12.38
C ASP A 166 14.50 -0.18 12.49
N PRO A 167 13.76 -0.72 11.50
CA PRO A 167 14.47 -1.52 10.49
C PRO A 167 13.94 -1.33 9.04
N GLY A 168 14.82 -0.87 8.14
CA GLY A 168 14.65 -0.88 6.68
C GLY A 168 15.96 -0.48 5.97
N PRO A 169 16.33 -1.12 4.84
CA PRO A 169 17.72 -1.35 4.44
C PRO A 169 18.44 -0.09 3.93
N THR A 170 19.72 0.03 4.30
CA THR A 170 20.62 1.14 3.95
C THR A 170 21.10 1.06 2.49
N ASP A 171 20.21 1.33 1.53
CA ASP A 171 20.60 1.57 0.14
C ASP A 171 20.86 3.08 -0.10
N PRO A 172 21.92 3.49 -0.82
CA PRO A 172 22.20 4.90 -1.09
C PRO A 172 21.16 5.48 -2.06
N GLY A 173 20.12 6.13 -1.53
CA GLY A 173 19.12 6.79 -2.38
C GLY A 173 17.85 7.30 -1.70
N PHE A 174 17.65 7.03 -0.41
CA PHE A 174 16.41 7.36 0.33
C PHE A 174 16.54 8.65 1.13
N SER A 175 15.65 9.62 0.88
CA SER A 175 15.48 10.85 1.65
C SER A 175 14.33 10.68 2.66
N CYS A 176 14.32 11.47 3.75
CA CYS A 176 13.13 11.64 4.61
C CYS A 176 11.92 12.24 3.86
N ASP A 177 12.13 12.64 2.60
CA ASP A 177 11.09 13.13 1.69
C ASP A 177 10.38 11.99 0.93
N ASP A 178 10.85 10.74 1.02
CA ASP A 178 10.23 9.61 0.31
C ASP A 178 9.09 8.97 1.12
N TYR A 179 9.26 8.86 2.44
CA TYR A 179 8.27 8.36 3.39
C TYR A 179 8.60 8.76 4.83
N ALA A 180 7.61 8.70 5.71
CA ALA A 180 7.75 8.83 7.15
C ALA A 180 7.21 7.58 7.86
N ILE A 181 7.84 7.19 8.98
CA ILE A 181 7.37 6.08 9.83
C ILE A 181 6.93 6.65 11.18
N ALA A 182 5.69 6.39 11.57
CA ALA A 182 5.15 6.76 12.87
C ALA A 182 5.68 5.85 14.00
N GLN A 183 5.46 6.23 15.27
CA GLN A 183 5.95 5.45 16.43
C GLN A 183 5.39 4.02 16.49
N ASP A 184 4.21 3.79 15.91
CA ASP A 184 3.56 2.48 15.80
C ASP A 184 4.04 1.66 14.58
N GLY A 185 4.96 2.22 13.79
CA GLY A 185 5.50 1.59 12.58
C GLY A 185 4.65 1.78 11.32
N ALA A 186 3.62 2.63 11.36
CA ALA A 186 2.83 2.96 10.16
C ALA A 186 3.61 3.88 9.21
N TYR A 187 3.55 3.57 7.91
CA TYR A 187 4.19 4.34 6.85
C TYR A 187 3.25 5.43 6.32
N THR A 188 3.78 6.63 6.10
CA THR A 188 3.21 7.65 5.22
C THR A 188 4.12 7.77 4.01
N VAL A 189 3.62 7.53 2.81
CA VAL A 189 4.43 7.41 1.58
C VAL A 189 4.15 8.57 0.63
N TYR A 190 5.23 9.20 0.15
CA TYR A 190 5.17 10.39 -0.71
C TYR A 190 5.63 10.10 -2.15
N THR A 191 6.49 9.09 -2.36
CA THR A 191 7.15 8.84 -3.65
C THR A 191 7.16 7.35 -4.04
N GLU A 192 7.58 7.05 -5.29
CA GLU A 192 7.85 5.68 -5.76
C GLU A 192 8.80 4.95 -4.82
N LYS A 193 9.90 5.60 -4.41
CA LYS A 193 10.87 5.01 -3.49
C LYS A 193 10.23 4.67 -2.16
N GLY A 194 9.43 5.57 -1.60
CA GLY A 194 8.73 5.30 -0.33
C GLY A 194 7.75 4.14 -0.44
N LEU A 195 7.05 4.01 -1.57
CA LEU A 195 6.14 2.90 -1.81
C LEU A 195 6.89 1.56 -1.89
N LEU A 196 8.03 1.54 -2.59
CA LEU A 196 8.89 0.36 -2.68
C LEU A 196 9.49 -0.01 -1.31
N ALA A 197 9.91 0.97 -0.52
CA ALA A 197 10.43 0.76 0.83
C ALA A 197 9.36 0.16 1.77
N TRP A 198 8.14 0.70 1.73
CA TRP A 198 7.03 0.11 2.48
C TRP A 198 6.73 -1.32 2.02
N ALA A 199 6.71 -1.58 0.70
CA ALA A 199 6.43 -2.90 0.15
C ALA A 199 7.46 -3.95 0.62
N GLU A 200 8.75 -3.58 0.59
CA GLU A 200 9.83 -4.41 1.11
C GLU A 200 9.69 -4.66 2.62
N ALA A 201 9.41 -3.61 3.41
CA ALA A 201 9.21 -3.73 4.85
C ALA A 201 8.01 -4.60 5.20
N ALA A 202 6.90 -4.48 4.45
CA ALA A 202 5.72 -5.31 4.60
C ALA A 202 6.04 -6.79 4.31
N GLN A 203 6.80 -7.07 3.25
CA GLN A 203 7.17 -8.45 2.91
C GLN A 203 8.14 -9.06 3.95
N ASN A 204 9.13 -8.28 4.41
CA ASN A 204 10.06 -8.72 5.46
C ASN A 204 9.34 -8.97 6.79
N ALA A 205 8.35 -8.14 7.13
CA ALA A 205 7.51 -8.34 8.30
C ALA A 205 6.77 -9.68 8.23
N LEU A 206 6.16 -9.99 7.07
CA LEU A 206 5.48 -11.27 6.82
C LEU A 206 6.41 -12.47 6.97
N ASP A 207 7.66 -12.35 6.50
CA ASP A 207 8.66 -13.40 6.63
C ASP A 207 9.12 -13.64 8.08
N SER A 208 9.05 -12.61 8.92
CA SER A 208 9.37 -12.66 10.36
C SER A 208 8.17 -13.02 11.26
N GLY A 209 6.98 -13.21 10.68
CA GLY A 209 5.75 -13.60 11.40
C GLY A 209 4.87 -12.43 11.87
N LYS A 210 5.26 -11.18 11.61
CA LYS A 210 4.37 -10.02 11.75
C LYS A 210 3.44 -9.97 10.53
N THR A 211 2.18 -9.59 10.70
CA THR A 211 1.20 -9.68 9.59
C THR A 211 0.75 -8.31 9.06
N ASP A 212 1.13 -7.24 9.73
CA ASP A 212 0.62 -5.89 9.52
C ASP A 212 1.75 -4.86 9.47
N VAL A 213 1.84 -4.17 8.34
CA VAL A 213 2.63 -2.94 8.18
C VAL A 213 1.72 -1.97 7.46
N ASN A 214 1.17 -1.01 8.20
CA ASN A 214 0.19 -0.07 7.67
C ASN A 214 0.87 0.95 6.76
N CYS A 215 0.15 1.40 5.73
CA CYS A 215 0.58 2.43 4.80
C CYS A 215 -0.55 3.42 4.53
N THR A 216 -0.19 4.68 4.42
CA THR A 216 -1.05 5.74 3.89
C THR A 216 -0.27 6.49 2.81
N LEU A 217 -0.87 6.64 1.63
CA LEU A 217 -0.31 7.49 0.59
C LEU A 217 -0.65 8.96 0.89
N ASP A 218 0.34 9.83 0.70
CA ASP A 218 0.22 11.28 0.85
C ASP A 218 1.07 11.98 -0.22
N ALA A 219 1.06 11.44 -1.43
CA ALA A 219 1.86 11.94 -2.53
C ALA A 219 1.22 13.18 -3.16
N ASP A 220 2.03 14.22 -3.39
CA ASP A 220 1.63 15.44 -4.09
C ASP A 220 1.42 15.21 -5.61
N GLU A 221 2.02 14.16 -6.16
CA GLU A 221 1.97 13.80 -7.58
C GLU A 221 1.70 12.30 -7.76
N THR A 222 1.36 11.88 -8.98
CA THR A 222 1.21 10.47 -9.35
C THR A 222 2.50 9.69 -9.06
N ILE A 223 2.39 8.58 -8.34
CA ILE A 223 3.50 7.66 -8.12
C ILE A 223 3.66 6.77 -9.37
N GLN A 224 4.69 7.03 -10.16
CA GLN A 224 5.04 6.22 -11.34
C GLN A 224 5.87 5.02 -10.91
N LEU A 225 5.42 3.80 -11.21
CA LEU A 225 6.19 2.57 -11.04
C LEU A 225 6.88 2.20 -12.35
N THR A 226 8.20 2.01 -12.33
CA THR A 226 8.98 1.69 -13.53
C THR A 226 9.52 0.26 -13.59
N GLY A 227 9.41 -0.50 -12.49
CA GLY A 227 9.90 -1.87 -12.36
C GLY A 227 8.78 -2.93 -12.24
N THR A 228 9.19 -4.19 -12.16
CA THR A 228 8.27 -5.29 -11.83
C THR A 228 7.95 -5.27 -10.34
N TRP A 229 6.66 -5.13 -10.03
CA TRP A 229 6.12 -5.24 -8.69
C TRP A 229 6.12 -6.70 -8.23
N VAL A 230 6.57 -6.92 -7.00
CA VAL A 230 6.49 -8.23 -6.32
C VAL A 230 5.22 -8.22 -5.44
N PRO A 231 4.27 -9.13 -5.67
CA PRO A 231 3.05 -9.19 -4.87
C PRO A 231 3.33 -9.31 -3.37
N ILE A 232 2.66 -8.50 -2.57
CA ILE A 232 2.80 -8.54 -1.11
C ILE A 232 1.90 -9.63 -0.53
N GLY A 233 2.53 -10.55 0.21
CA GLY A 233 1.84 -11.66 0.86
C GLY A 233 1.55 -12.83 -0.08
N GLY A 234 1.51 -14.03 0.51
CA GLY A 234 1.31 -15.30 -0.19
C GLY A 234 0.72 -16.35 0.72
N ASP A 235 0.63 -17.60 0.26
CA ASP A 235 0.12 -18.70 1.07
C ASP A 235 0.96 -18.87 2.35
N GLY A 236 0.28 -18.96 3.50
CA GLY A 236 0.91 -18.95 4.83
C GLY A 236 1.47 -17.59 5.31
N LYS A 237 1.45 -16.55 4.47
CA LYS A 237 2.02 -15.21 4.74
C LYS A 237 1.05 -14.10 4.31
N ALA A 238 -0.16 -14.16 4.83
CA ALA A 238 -1.22 -13.21 4.48
C ALA A 238 -0.96 -11.81 5.06
N TYR A 239 -1.06 -10.78 4.24
CA TYR A 239 -1.03 -9.38 4.70
C TYR A 239 -2.33 -9.03 5.41
N ASN A 240 -2.26 -8.46 6.61
CA ASN A 240 -3.39 -8.09 7.48
C ASN A 240 -3.36 -6.61 7.88
N GLY A 241 -2.49 -5.80 7.28
CA GLY A 241 -2.41 -4.37 7.55
C GLY A 241 -3.47 -3.54 6.83
N ILE A 242 -3.39 -2.24 7.05
CA ILE A 242 -4.20 -1.22 6.38
C ILE A 242 -3.35 -0.55 5.29
N PHE A 243 -3.84 -0.56 4.06
CA PHE A 243 -3.31 0.25 2.97
C PHE A 243 -4.35 1.29 2.57
N GLU A 244 -4.07 2.55 2.91
CA GLU A 244 -4.92 3.69 2.63
C GLU A 244 -4.35 4.48 1.44
N GLY A 245 -5.01 4.39 0.29
CA GLY A 245 -4.57 5.06 -0.93
C GLY A 245 -4.81 6.56 -0.94
N ASN A 246 -5.72 7.07 -0.08
CA ASN A 246 -6.02 8.50 0.07
C ASN A 246 -6.28 9.23 -1.28
N SER A 247 -6.82 8.52 -2.27
CA SER A 247 -7.01 9.00 -3.65
C SER A 247 -5.73 9.40 -4.41
N CYS A 248 -4.54 9.07 -3.89
CA CYS A 248 -3.30 9.15 -4.67
C CYS A 248 -3.33 8.12 -5.80
N VAL A 249 -2.76 8.50 -6.95
CA VAL A 249 -2.66 7.62 -8.13
C VAL A 249 -1.31 6.92 -8.12
N ILE A 250 -1.33 5.60 -8.27
CA ILE A 250 -0.16 4.79 -8.63
C ILE A 250 -0.34 4.37 -10.09
N GLU A 251 0.64 4.65 -10.93
CA GLU A 251 0.59 4.38 -12.37
C GLU A 251 1.69 3.41 -12.80
N GLY A 252 1.40 2.55 -13.78
CA GLY A 252 2.42 1.72 -14.45
C GLY A 252 2.82 0.45 -13.69
N MET A 253 2.09 0.06 -12.63
CA MET A 253 2.37 -1.16 -11.87
C MET A 253 2.39 -2.39 -12.79
N THR A 254 3.53 -3.10 -12.86
CA THR A 254 3.65 -4.32 -13.66
C THR A 254 3.92 -5.54 -12.78
N VAL A 255 3.04 -6.53 -12.82
CA VAL A 255 3.20 -7.84 -12.16
C VAL A 255 3.33 -8.91 -13.23
N ALA A 256 4.41 -9.69 -13.18
CA ALA A 256 4.62 -10.83 -14.07
C ALA A 256 5.05 -12.05 -13.25
N GLY A 257 4.38 -13.19 -13.44
CA GLY A 257 4.64 -14.37 -12.61
C GLY A 257 4.13 -15.69 -13.19
N THR A 258 4.65 -16.78 -12.65
CA THR A 258 4.24 -18.16 -12.97
C THR A 258 3.70 -18.90 -11.73
N SER A 259 3.41 -18.17 -10.65
CA SER A 259 2.89 -18.69 -9.39
C SER A 259 1.48 -18.14 -9.13
N GLU A 260 0.77 -18.76 -8.19
CA GLU A 260 -0.52 -18.26 -7.71
C GLU A 260 -0.39 -16.89 -7.01
N TYR A 261 -1.52 -16.25 -6.72
CA TYR A 261 -1.61 -15.04 -5.89
C TYR A 261 -0.91 -13.83 -6.49
N GLN A 262 -1.48 -13.28 -7.57
CA GLN A 262 -0.86 -12.21 -8.35
C GLN A 262 -1.69 -10.92 -8.31
N GLY A 263 -1.02 -9.80 -8.02
CA GLY A 263 -1.59 -8.46 -7.86
C GLY A 263 -0.65 -7.56 -7.07
N MET A 264 -1.10 -6.34 -6.73
CA MET A 264 -0.36 -5.50 -5.76
C MET A 264 -0.16 -6.26 -4.44
N PHE A 265 -1.21 -6.93 -4.00
CA PHE A 265 -1.19 -7.90 -2.91
C PHE A 265 -1.42 -9.31 -3.46
N GLY A 266 -0.56 -10.27 -3.12
CA GLY A 266 -0.81 -11.66 -3.49
C GLY A 266 -1.96 -12.24 -2.65
N PHE A 267 -1.84 -12.13 -1.33
CA PHE A 267 -2.79 -12.72 -0.38
C PHE A 267 -3.13 -11.76 0.77
N LEU A 268 -4.40 -11.37 0.87
CA LEU A 268 -4.94 -10.57 1.97
C LEU A 268 -5.65 -11.46 3.01
N GLY A 269 -5.27 -11.29 4.27
CA GLY A 269 -5.90 -11.92 5.43
C GLY A 269 -7.21 -11.24 5.85
N GLU A 270 -7.87 -11.79 6.87
CA GLU A 270 -9.21 -11.36 7.30
C GLU A 270 -9.24 -9.93 7.86
N ASN A 271 -8.12 -9.46 8.43
CA ASN A 271 -8.04 -8.13 9.01
C ASN A 271 -7.53 -7.07 8.02
N ALA A 272 -7.11 -7.50 6.83
CA ALA A 272 -6.57 -6.62 5.81
C ALA A 272 -7.62 -5.61 5.33
N GLN A 273 -7.20 -4.36 5.15
CA GLN A 273 -8.06 -3.29 4.68
C GLN A 273 -7.33 -2.49 3.60
N ILE A 274 -7.78 -2.60 2.36
CA ILE A 274 -7.26 -1.84 1.22
C ILE A 274 -8.34 -0.83 0.83
N ARG A 275 -8.03 0.46 0.88
CA ARG A 275 -9.02 1.54 0.74
C ARG A 275 -8.55 2.67 -0.16
N ASN A 276 -9.49 3.31 -0.86
CA ASN A 276 -9.30 4.55 -1.62
C ASN A 276 -8.06 4.54 -2.53
N LEU A 277 -7.78 3.38 -3.12
CA LEU A 277 -6.59 3.13 -3.93
C LEU A 277 -6.91 3.30 -5.41
N ILE A 278 -6.10 4.09 -6.12
CA ILE A 278 -6.21 4.27 -7.56
C ILE A 278 -4.97 3.67 -8.23
N LEU A 279 -5.17 2.61 -9.03
CA LEU A 279 -4.13 1.96 -9.83
C LEU A 279 -4.42 2.16 -11.31
N GLU A 280 -3.62 2.99 -11.98
CA GLU A 280 -3.77 3.27 -13.40
C GLU A 280 -2.73 2.55 -14.25
N GLN A 281 -3.15 2.09 -15.43
CA GLN A 281 -2.27 1.42 -16.40
C GLN A 281 -1.51 0.23 -15.78
N ALA A 282 -2.14 -0.48 -14.84
CA ALA A 282 -1.57 -1.66 -14.24
C ALA A 282 -1.54 -2.82 -15.25
N SER A 283 -0.48 -3.62 -15.25
CA SER A 283 -0.35 -4.80 -16.10
C SER A 283 -0.06 -6.02 -15.24
N VAL A 284 -1.01 -6.95 -15.16
CA VAL A 284 -0.83 -8.24 -14.48
C VAL A 284 -0.83 -9.33 -15.55
N THR A 285 0.32 -9.96 -15.79
CA THR A 285 0.47 -11.03 -16.80
C THR A 285 1.00 -12.30 -16.15
N THR A 286 0.25 -13.41 -16.25
CA THR A 286 0.65 -14.68 -15.63
C THR A 286 0.49 -15.85 -16.59
N THR A 287 1.41 -16.81 -16.50
CA THR A 287 1.44 -17.98 -17.40
C THR A 287 1.59 -19.28 -16.64
N GLY A 288 0.92 -20.33 -17.11
CA GLY A 288 1.01 -21.69 -16.59
C GLY A 288 -0.36 -22.22 -16.12
N ASP A 289 -0.67 -23.47 -16.47
CA ASP A 289 -2.02 -24.04 -16.30
C ASP A 289 -2.49 -24.15 -14.84
N SER A 290 -1.55 -24.12 -13.88
CA SER A 290 -1.84 -24.15 -12.45
C SER A 290 -1.82 -22.78 -11.77
N VAL A 291 -1.63 -21.68 -12.52
CA VAL A 291 -1.65 -20.35 -11.92
C VAL A 291 -3.09 -19.94 -11.65
N GLN A 292 -3.35 -19.63 -10.39
CA GLN A 292 -4.65 -19.25 -9.88
C GLN A 292 -4.56 -17.89 -9.20
N HIS A 293 -5.68 -17.16 -9.24
CA HIS A 293 -5.91 -15.97 -8.42
C HIS A 293 -5.08 -14.77 -8.89
N SER A 294 -5.59 -14.07 -9.89
CA SER A 294 -4.98 -12.86 -10.43
C SER A 294 -5.97 -11.70 -10.44
N GLY A 295 -5.56 -10.56 -9.88
CA GLY A 295 -6.26 -9.29 -10.01
C GLY A 295 -5.36 -8.11 -9.70
N ILE A 296 -5.71 -6.91 -10.16
CA ILE A 296 -4.84 -5.74 -10.04
C ILE A 296 -4.57 -5.40 -8.56
N VAL A 297 -5.63 -5.31 -7.74
CA VAL A 297 -5.46 -5.02 -6.30
C VAL A 297 -4.96 -6.26 -5.58
N ALA A 298 -5.63 -7.40 -5.77
CA ALA A 298 -5.28 -8.62 -5.05
C ALA A 298 -5.47 -9.90 -5.87
N GLY A 299 -4.57 -10.87 -5.66
CA GLY A 299 -4.78 -12.23 -6.13
C GLY A 299 -5.92 -12.91 -5.35
N TYR A 300 -5.77 -13.02 -4.03
CA TYR A 300 -6.73 -13.63 -3.13
C TYR A 300 -7.03 -12.72 -1.93
N SER A 301 -8.31 -12.52 -1.61
CA SER A 301 -8.72 -11.69 -0.47
C SER A 301 -9.65 -12.39 0.49
N LYS A 302 -9.31 -12.35 1.79
CA LYS A 302 -10.23 -12.63 2.91
C LYS A 302 -10.67 -11.35 3.63
N GLY A 303 -10.10 -10.20 3.29
CA GLY A 303 -10.29 -8.93 3.98
C GLY A 303 -11.19 -7.96 3.20
N LEU A 304 -11.09 -6.68 3.53
CA LEU A 304 -11.83 -5.59 2.92
C LEU A 304 -11.01 -4.94 1.80
N ILE A 305 -11.58 -4.87 0.60
CA ILE A 305 -11.13 -4.02 -0.50
C ILE A 305 -12.26 -3.05 -0.80
N GLN A 306 -12.03 -1.76 -0.60
CA GLN A 306 -13.07 -0.76 -0.61
C GLN A 306 -12.67 0.49 -1.40
N ASP A 307 -13.58 0.97 -2.25
CA ASP A 307 -13.45 2.26 -2.94
C ASP A 307 -12.15 2.35 -3.78
N CYS A 308 -11.73 1.22 -4.36
CA CYS A 308 -10.55 1.15 -5.22
C CYS A 308 -10.93 1.30 -6.70
N THR A 309 -10.15 2.06 -7.45
CA THR A 309 -10.30 2.22 -8.90
C THR A 309 -9.10 1.62 -9.64
N VAL A 310 -9.35 0.76 -10.63
CA VAL A 310 -8.29 0.10 -11.40
C VAL A 310 -8.48 0.23 -12.91
N SER A 311 -7.39 0.47 -13.63
CA SER A 311 -7.32 0.43 -15.09
C SER A 311 -6.05 -0.29 -15.58
N GLY A 312 -6.03 -0.67 -16.86
CA GLY A 312 -4.92 -1.42 -17.47
C GLY A 312 -5.35 -2.81 -17.95
N THR A 313 -4.52 -3.82 -17.74
CA THR A 313 -4.69 -5.18 -18.27
C THR A 313 -4.45 -6.27 -17.23
N VAL A 314 -5.30 -7.29 -17.22
CA VAL A 314 -5.06 -8.56 -16.52
C VAL A 314 -5.13 -9.69 -17.55
N ASP A 315 -4.04 -10.41 -17.76
CA ASP A 315 -3.97 -11.60 -18.60
C ASP A 315 -3.46 -12.78 -17.76
N ALA A 316 -4.35 -13.72 -17.46
CA ALA A 316 -4.06 -14.83 -16.55
C ALA A 316 -4.87 -16.07 -16.94
N PRO A 317 -4.48 -17.27 -16.47
CA PRO A 317 -5.16 -18.49 -16.89
C PRO A 317 -6.46 -18.74 -16.13
N GLN A 318 -6.49 -18.66 -14.79
CA GLN A 318 -7.68 -19.03 -14.01
C GLN A 318 -7.93 -18.11 -12.82
N TYR A 319 -9.21 -17.93 -12.47
CA TYR A 319 -9.66 -17.07 -11.37
C TYR A 319 -9.15 -15.63 -11.53
N VAL A 320 -9.61 -15.01 -12.60
CA VAL A 320 -9.11 -13.72 -13.08
C VAL A 320 -10.14 -12.64 -12.81
N GLY A 321 -9.78 -11.62 -12.05
CA GLY A 321 -10.60 -10.45 -11.79
C GLY A 321 -9.88 -9.16 -12.14
N GLY A 322 -10.59 -8.13 -12.60
CA GLY A 322 -9.95 -6.81 -12.75
C GLY A 322 -9.45 -6.26 -11.42
N VAL A 323 -10.20 -6.43 -10.33
CA VAL A 323 -9.81 -5.99 -8.98
C VAL A 323 -9.21 -7.14 -8.18
N VAL A 324 -9.92 -8.28 -8.11
CA VAL A 324 -9.56 -9.42 -7.26
C VAL A 324 -9.68 -10.75 -8.00
N GLY A 325 -8.66 -11.61 -7.97
CA GLY A 325 -8.79 -12.96 -8.52
C GLY A 325 -9.85 -13.80 -7.79
N THR A 326 -9.70 -13.95 -6.47
CA THR A 326 -10.67 -14.64 -5.61
C THR A 326 -11.03 -13.81 -4.38
N ASN A 327 -12.32 -13.60 -4.17
CA ASN A 327 -12.88 -13.08 -2.92
C ASN A 327 -13.36 -14.27 -2.06
N SER A 328 -12.76 -14.47 -0.90
CA SER A 328 -13.04 -15.59 0.00
C SER A 328 -14.28 -15.36 0.86
N SER A 329 -14.68 -16.35 1.66
CA SER A 329 -15.93 -16.33 2.45
C SER A 329 -16.11 -15.12 3.36
N ASN A 330 -15.01 -14.62 3.92
CA ASN A 330 -14.96 -13.44 4.79
C ASN A 330 -14.64 -12.15 4.04
N GLY A 331 -14.25 -12.25 2.77
CA GLY A 331 -13.83 -11.10 1.97
C GLY A 331 -14.99 -10.22 1.52
N VAL A 332 -14.71 -8.91 1.46
CA VAL A 332 -15.65 -7.89 1.03
C VAL A 332 -14.97 -7.03 -0.04
N VAL A 333 -15.57 -6.98 -1.23
CA VAL A 333 -15.19 -6.05 -2.30
C VAL A 333 -16.33 -5.04 -2.44
N GLN A 334 -16.08 -3.79 -2.11
CA GLN A 334 -17.12 -2.76 -2.03
C GLN A 334 -16.73 -1.49 -2.76
N GLY A 335 -17.65 -0.90 -3.54
CA GLY A 335 -17.46 0.44 -4.10
C GLY A 335 -16.34 0.52 -5.15
N CYS A 336 -15.81 -0.62 -5.59
CA CYS A 336 -14.68 -0.64 -6.51
C CYS A 336 -15.12 -0.39 -7.95
N VAL A 337 -14.25 0.25 -8.72
CA VAL A 337 -14.45 0.51 -10.15
C VAL A 337 -13.31 -0.13 -10.94
N SER A 338 -13.65 -0.88 -11.98
CA SER A 338 -12.68 -1.45 -12.91
C SER A 338 -12.98 -1.02 -14.34
N THR A 339 -11.98 -0.50 -15.03
CA THR A 339 -11.99 -0.26 -16.49
C THR A 339 -10.96 -1.12 -17.21
N ALA A 340 -10.41 -2.12 -16.52
CA ALA A 340 -9.34 -2.95 -17.05
C ALA A 340 -9.83 -3.87 -18.18
N MET A 341 -8.94 -4.19 -19.12
CA MET A 341 -9.13 -5.32 -20.02
C MET A 341 -8.74 -6.59 -19.28
N VAL A 342 -9.70 -7.51 -19.11
CA VAL A 342 -9.50 -8.76 -18.35
C VAL A 342 -9.56 -9.94 -19.32
N THR A 343 -8.50 -10.73 -19.38
CA THR A 343 -8.38 -11.92 -20.23
C THR A 343 -8.09 -13.15 -19.38
N GLY A 344 -8.95 -14.16 -19.49
CA GLY A 344 -8.85 -15.43 -18.80
C GLY A 344 -8.87 -16.63 -19.74
N SER A 345 -7.78 -17.39 -19.86
CA SER A 345 -7.74 -18.52 -20.81
C SER A 345 -8.44 -19.80 -20.32
N GLY A 346 -8.80 -19.86 -19.04
CA GLY A 346 -9.47 -20.99 -18.38
C GLY A 346 -10.83 -20.63 -17.79
N ILE A 347 -11.02 -20.88 -16.49
CA ILE A 347 -12.31 -20.72 -15.80
C ILE A 347 -12.35 -19.48 -14.91
N ARG A 348 -13.57 -18.94 -14.73
CA ARG A 348 -13.92 -17.90 -13.74
C ARG A 348 -13.21 -16.58 -14.01
N THR A 349 -13.63 -15.93 -15.08
CA THR A 349 -13.14 -14.61 -15.48
C THR A 349 -14.20 -13.56 -15.16
N GLY A 350 -13.86 -12.57 -14.34
CA GLY A 350 -14.75 -11.48 -13.93
C GLY A 350 -14.14 -10.11 -14.21
N GLY A 351 -14.94 -9.12 -14.59
CA GLY A 351 -14.44 -7.75 -14.72
C GLY A 351 -14.01 -7.12 -13.39
N VAL A 352 -14.61 -7.54 -12.27
CA VAL A 352 -14.24 -7.11 -10.91
C VAL A 352 -13.62 -8.26 -10.12
N VAL A 353 -14.31 -9.40 -10.01
CA VAL A 353 -13.86 -10.56 -9.22
C VAL A 353 -13.90 -11.84 -10.04
N GLY A 354 -12.83 -12.62 -10.12
CA GLY A 354 -12.86 -13.91 -10.83
C GLY A 354 -13.82 -14.92 -10.17
N SER A 355 -13.52 -15.27 -8.92
CA SER A 355 -14.33 -16.18 -8.09
C SER A 355 -14.80 -15.50 -6.81
N ASN A 356 -16.10 -15.33 -6.63
CA ASN A 356 -16.68 -14.73 -5.43
C ASN A 356 -17.29 -15.79 -4.50
N ASN A 357 -16.69 -15.94 -3.32
CA ASN A 357 -17.26 -16.68 -2.19
C ASN A 357 -17.65 -15.73 -1.04
N GLY A 358 -17.38 -14.43 -1.19
CA GLY A 358 -17.62 -13.38 -0.20
C GLY A 358 -18.75 -12.43 -0.62
N ILE A 359 -18.64 -11.17 -0.21
CA ILE A 359 -19.59 -10.12 -0.60
C ILE A 359 -18.93 -9.24 -1.67
N VAL A 360 -19.63 -9.05 -2.80
CA VAL A 360 -19.33 -8.00 -3.78
C VAL A 360 -20.50 -7.04 -3.80
N LYS A 361 -20.26 -5.76 -3.50
CA LYS A 361 -21.34 -4.78 -3.45
C LYS A 361 -20.96 -3.41 -3.97
N ASP A 362 -21.91 -2.71 -4.57
CA ASP A 362 -21.72 -1.33 -5.04
C ASP A 362 -20.55 -1.18 -6.05
N CYS A 363 -20.18 -2.27 -6.73
CA CYS A 363 -19.04 -2.29 -7.65
C CYS A 363 -19.47 -2.00 -9.09
N ARG A 364 -18.55 -1.44 -9.88
CA ARG A 364 -18.78 -1.10 -11.28
C ARG A 364 -17.69 -1.63 -12.19
N PHE A 365 -18.09 -2.11 -13.36
CA PHE A 365 -17.18 -2.37 -14.46
C PHE A 365 -17.57 -1.54 -15.67
N ASN A 366 -16.70 -0.60 -16.05
CA ASN A 366 -17.01 0.45 -17.01
C ASN A 366 -16.11 0.35 -18.25
N ALA A 367 -16.70 0.29 -19.44
CA ALA A 367 -16.05 0.43 -20.75
C ALA A 367 -14.91 -0.55 -21.10
N GLY A 368 -14.49 -1.45 -20.20
CA GLY A 368 -13.52 -2.50 -20.48
C GLY A 368 -14.12 -3.70 -21.22
N THR A 369 -13.27 -4.65 -21.59
CA THR A 369 -13.68 -5.94 -22.15
C THR A 369 -13.22 -7.08 -21.24
N VAL A 370 -14.14 -7.99 -20.94
CA VAL A 370 -13.87 -9.25 -20.24
C VAL A 370 -13.87 -10.39 -21.27
N LYS A 371 -12.70 -10.97 -21.51
CA LYS A 371 -12.49 -12.10 -22.41
C LYS A 371 -12.25 -13.36 -21.60
N GLY A 372 -13.00 -14.44 -21.86
CA GLY A 372 -12.74 -15.68 -21.13
C GLY A 372 -13.20 -16.97 -21.80
N ALA A 373 -12.65 -18.10 -21.37
CA ALA A 373 -13.05 -19.39 -21.91
C ALA A 373 -14.32 -19.95 -21.24
N SER A 374 -14.45 -19.99 -19.91
CA SER A 374 -15.70 -20.46 -19.27
C SER A 374 -15.99 -19.74 -17.96
N GLN A 375 -17.28 -19.59 -17.63
CA GLN A 375 -17.75 -18.85 -16.47
C GLN A 375 -17.24 -17.42 -16.53
N VAL A 376 -17.73 -16.68 -17.53
CA VAL A 376 -17.31 -15.30 -17.82
C VAL A 376 -18.41 -14.34 -17.40
N GLY A 377 -18.07 -13.41 -16.50
CA GLY A 377 -19.01 -12.41 -16.01
C GLY A 377 -18.46 -10.99 -16.12
N GLY A 378 -19.31 -10.02 -16.44
CA GLY A 378 -18.89 -8.62 -16.43
C GLY A 378 -18.52 -8.11 -15.03
N ILE A 379 -19.14 -8.64 -13.96
CA ILE A 379 -18.72 -8.39 -12.57
C ILE A 379 -17.95 -9.59 -12.02
N ALA A 380 -18.53 -10.80 -12.07
CA ALA A 380 -17.88 -12.00 -11.56
C ALA A 380 -18.01 -13.24 -12.45
N GLY A 381 -16.92 -13.99 -12.62
CA GLY A 381 -16.98 -15.24 -13.37
C GLY A 381 -17.87 -16.28 -12.68
N TYR A 382 -17.66 -16.46 -11.38
CA TYR A 382 -18.44 -17.35 -10.52
C TYR A 382 -18.87 -16.64 -9.24
N ASN A 383 -20.13 -16.82 -8.85
CA ASN A 383 -20.69 -16.30 -7.61
C ASN A 383 -21.27 -17.43 -6.74
N ASP A 384 -20.68 -17.65 -5.57
CA ASP A 384 -21.15 -18.59 -4.55
C ASP A 384 -22.02 -17.94 -3.48
N LYS A 385 -21.76 -16.66 -3.16
CA LYS A 385 -22.35 -15.98 -2.01
C LYS A 385 -23.21 -14.79 -2.42
N GLU A 386 -22.66 -13.58 -2.58
CA GLU A 386 -23.49 -12.40 -2.85
C GLU A 386 -22.82 -11.39 -3.78
N ILE A 387 -23.58 -10.97 -4.81
CA ILE A 387 -23.34 -9.78 -5.64
C ILE A 387 -24.56 -8.87 -5.50
N THR A 388 -24.35 -7.62 -5.07
CA THR A 388 -25.44 -6.66 -4.83
C THR A 388 -25.13 -5.26 -5.34
N SER A 389 -26.12 -4.56 -5.89
CA SER A 389 -25.96 -3.14 -6.27
C SER A 389 -24.83 -2.88 -7.27
N CYS A 390 -24.53 -3.84 -8.15
CA CYS A 390 -23.42 -3.73 -9.11
C CYS A 390 -23.90 -3.31 -10.51
N ILE A 391 -23.03 -2.61 -11.23
CA ILE A 391 -23.32 -2.09 -12.58
C ILE A 391 -22.24 -2.53 -13.57
N PHE A 392 -22.65 -3.09 -14.70
CA PHE A 392 -21.78 -3.47 -15.81
C PHE A 392 -22.19 -2.72 -17.09
N THR A 393 -21.24 -1.98 -17.69
CA THR A 393 -21.44 -1.23 -18.95
C THR A 393 -20.42 -1.57 -20.04
N GLY A 394 -19.56 -2.57 -19.81
CA GLY A 394 -18.50 -2.99 -20.75
C GLY A 394 -18.95 -4.02 -21.78
N SER A 395 -18.02 -4.87 -22.23
CA SER A 395 -18.34 -6.03 -23.09
C SER A 395 -17.82 -7.34 -22.51
N VAL A 396 -18.58 -8.42 -22.69
CA VAL A 396 -18.16 -9.80 -22.42
C VAL A 396 -17.99 -10.53 -23.75
N GLU A 397 -16.81 -11.12 -23.96
CA GLU A 397 -16.47 -11.97 -25.11
C GLU A 397 -16.01 -13.35 -24.61
N ALA A 398 -16.81 -14.38 -24.81
CA ALA A 398 -16.51 -15.71 -24.29
C ALA A 398 -16.49 -16.80 -25.36
N THR A 399 -15.58 -17.78 -25.23
CA THR A 399 -15.46 -18.89 -26.19
C THR A 399 -16.11 -20.20 -25.71
N GLY A 400 -16.44 -20.31 -24.43
CA GLY A 400 -17.01 -21.52 -23.85
C GLY A 400 -18.20 -21.23 -22.94
N GLU A 401 -18.46 -22.15 -22.01
CA GLU A 401 -19.77 -22.24 -21.37
C GLU A 401 -19.97 -21.19 -20.27
N LYS A 402 -21.22 -20.71 -20.16
CA LYS A 402 -21.74 -19.85 -19.07
C LYS A 402 -21.18 -18.44 -19.10
N SER A 403 -21.94 -17.52 -19.69
CA SER A 403 -21.57 -16.11 -19.82
C SER A 403 -22.69 -15.18 -19.40
N GLY A 404 -22.37 -14.15 -18.62
CA GLY A 404 -23.34 -13.17 -18.14
C GLY A 404 -22.77 -11.75 -18.01
N GLY A 405 -23.61 -10.72 -18.12
CA GLY A 405 -23.18 -9.35 -17.88
C GLY A 405 -22.84 -9.06 -16.41
N ILE A 406 -23.47 -9.75 -15.46
CA ILE A 406 -23.11 -9.68 -14.03
C ILE A 406 -22.32 -10.92 -13.64
N ALA A 407 -22.89 -12.11 -13.82
CA ALA A 407 -22.27 -13.37 -13.41
C ALA A 407 -22.25 -14.42 -14.52
N GLY A 408 -21.11 -15.08 -14.73
CA GLY A 408 -21.06 -16.25 -15.62
C GLY A 408 -21.87 -17.41 -15.07
N SER A 409 -21.56 -17.81 -13.83
CA SER A 409 -22.27 -18.83 -13.05
C SER A 409 -22.66 -18.29 -11.68
N ASN A 410 -23.90 -18.50 -11.27
CA ASN A 410 -24.43 -18.09 -9.98
C ASN A 410 -24.96 -19.30 -9.19
N VAL A 411 -24.42 -19.53 -8.00
CA VAL A 411 -24.92 -20.51 -7.02
C VAL A 411 -25.48 -19.80 -5.79
N GLY A 412 -25.00 -18.58 -5.52
CA GLY A 412 -25.51 -17.71 -4.46
C GLY A 412 -26.58 -16.73 -4.93
N LYS A 413 -26.45 -15.49 -4.47
CA LYS A 413 -27.40 -14.40 -4.72
C LYS A 413 -26.81 -13.33 -5.64
N VAL A 414 -27.57 -12.94 -6.65
CA VAL A 414 -27.35 -11.73 -7.46
C VAL A 414 -28.58 -10.85 -7.28
N ALA A 415 -28.40 -9.65 -6.74
CA ALA A 415 -29.54 -8.79 -6.43
C ALA A 415 -29.28 -7.33 -6.77
N ASN A 416 -30.34 -6.61 -7.19
CA ASN A 416 -30.26 -5.17 -7.46
C ASN A 416 -29.09 -4.86 -8.42
N CYS A 417 -29.01 -5.50 -9.58
CA CYS A 417 -27.87 -5.32 -10.50
C CYS A 417 -28.31 -4.88 -11.89
N ALA A 418 -27.49 -4.03 -12.50
CA ALA A 418 -27.73 -3.42 -13.81
C ALA A 418 -26.66 -3.87 -14.81
N SER A 419 -27.07 -4.40 -15.95
CA SER A 419 -26.19 -4.72 -17.07
C SER A 419 -26.65 -3.98 -18.31
N THR A 420 -25.83 -3.06 -18.83
CA THR A 420 -26.10 -2.39 -20.13
C THR A 420 -25.10 -2.78 -21.22
N GLY A 421 -24.03 -3.47 -20.84
CA GLY A 421 -22.98 -3.92 -21.72
C GLY A 421 -23.35 -5.11 -22.62
N SER A 422 -22.65 -5.31 -23.73
CA SER A 422 -22.90 -6.44 -24.63
C SER A 422 -22.35 -7.75 -24.08
N VAL A 423 -23.05 -8.86 -24.32
CA VAL A 423 -22.62 -10.21 -23.93
C VAL A 423 -22.60 -11.09 -25.17
N THR A 424 -21.41 -11.45 -25.65
CA THR A 424 -21.23 -12.34 -26.80
C THR A 424 -20.48 -13.59 -26.38
N SER A 425 -21.05 -14.75 -26.68
CA SER A 425 -20.43 -16.03 -26.36
C SER A 425 -20.65 -17.07 -27.46
N GLU A 426 -19.63 -17.89 -27.71
CA GLU A 426 -19.75 -19.10 -28.54
C GLU A 426 -20.35 -20.29 -27.75
N GLY A 427 -20.62 -20.10 -26.47
CA GLY A 427 -21.08 -21.12 -25.54
C GLY A 427 -22.60 -21.30 -25.45
N ASN A 428 -22.96 -22.23 -24.57
CA ASN A 428 -24.31 -22.77 -24.51
C ASN A 428 -25.26 -22.08 -23.54
N ALA A 429 -24.79 -21.37 -22.51
CA ALA A 429 -25.65 -20.72 -21.53
C ALA A 429 -25.25 -19.25 -21.41
N VAL A 430 -26.06 -18.37 -21.99
CA VAL A 430 -25.73 -16.94 -22.14
C VAL A 430 -26.89 -16.10 -21.64
N GLY A 431 -26.62 -15.22 -20.68
CA GLY A 431 -27.59 -14.29 -20.11
C GLY A 431 -27.11 -12.85 -20.21
N GLY A 432 -28.01 -11.87 -20.32
CA GLY A 432 -27.61 -10.47 -20.15
C GLY A 432 -27.21 -10.12 -18.72
N VAL A 433 -27.74 -10.84 -17.72
CA VAL A 433 -27.37 -10.72 -16.30
C VAL A 433 -26.57 -11.94 -15.84
N VAL A 434 -27.16 -13.15 -15.95
CA VAL A 434 -26.54 -14.39 -15.46
C VAL A 434 -26.52 -15.47 -16.54
N GLY A 435 -25.37 -16.08 -16.80
CA GLY A 435 -25.27 -17.21 -17.74
C GLY A 435 -26.03 -18.44 -17.26
N GLU A 436 -25.62 -19.00 -16.13
CA GLU A 436 -26.30 -20.13 -15.47
C GLU A 436 -26.55 -19.85 -13.99
N SER A 437 -27.77 -20.13 -13.53
CA SER A 437 -28.20 -20.04 -12.13
C SER A 437 -28.45 -21.45 -11.58
N GLY A 438 -27.79 -21.79 -10.47
CA GLY A 438 -27.87 -23.07 -9.76
C GLY A 438 -29.19 -23.29 -9.01
N ASN A 439 -29.37 -24.46 -8.40
CA ASN A 439 -30.65 -24.88 -7.81
C ASN A 439 -31.10 -24.00 -6.63
N ASP A 440 -30.17 -23.59 -5.77
CA ASP A 440 -30.46 -22.77 -4.59
C ASP A 440 -30.18 -21.27 -4.83
N ALA A 441 -29.84 -20.93 -6.08
CA ALA A 441 -29.43 -19.60 -6.46
C ALA A 441 -30.61 -18.63 -6.53
N ILE A 442 -30.37 -17.37 -6.17
CA ILE A 442 -31.38 -16.30 -6.16
C ILE A 442 -30.92 -15.19 -7.09
N ILE A 443 -31.80 -14.77 -8.00
CA ILE A 443 -31.64 -13.59 -8.84
C ILE A 443 -32.86 -12.70 -8.57
N ILE A 444 -32.64 -11.47 -8.07
CA ILE A 444 -33.74 -10.58 -7.70
C ILE A 444 -33.49 -9.12 -8.07
N GLY A 445 -34.46 -8.44 -8.68
CA GLY A 445 -34.33 -7.01 -8.96
C GLY A 445 -33.19 -6.69 -9.93
N CYS A 446 -33.01 -7.48 -10.98
CA CYS A 446 -31.93 -7.29 -11.95
C CYS A 446 -32.47 -6.95 -13.33
N ARG A 447 -31.74 -6.11 -14.05
CA ARG A 447 -32.11 -5.73 -15.42
C ARG A 447 -30.94 -5.85 -16.39
N HIS A 448 -31.30 -6.18 -17.62
CA HIS A 448 -30.43 -6.03 -18.77
C HIS A 448 -31.08 -5.14 -19.84
N ALA A 449 -30.34 -4.15 -20.35
CA ALA A 449 -30.86 -3.21 -21.34
C ALA A 449 -29.77 -2.83 -22.34
N GLU A 450 -30.17 -2.31 -23.51
CA GLU A 450 -29.29 -1.75 -24.56
C GLU A 450 -28.32 -2.75 -25.22
N GLY A 451 -27.37 -3.30 -24.48
CA GLY A 451 -26.37 -4.25 -24.96
C GLY A 451 -27.01 -5.51 -25.54
N ARG A 452 -26.49 -5.99 -26.67
CA ARG A 452 -26.95 -7.23 -27.30
C ARG A 452 -26.50 -8.46 -26.48
N VAL A 453 -27.37 -9.46 -26.36
CA VAL A 453 -27.04 -10.80 -25.85
C VAL A 453 -26.97 -11.78 -27.01
N LYS A 454 -25.79 -12.33 -27.29
CA LYS A 454 -25.57 -13.30 -28.37
C LYS A 454 -24.90 -14.56 -27.85
N GLY A 455 -25.53 -15.71 -28.10
CA GLY A 455 -25.01 -17.01 -27.71
C GLY A 455 -25.12 -18.07 -28.81
N TYR A 456 -24.68 -19.30 -28.53
CA TYR A 456 -24.84 -20.41 -29.46
C TYR A 456 -26.20 -21.11 -29.30
N SER A 457 -26.45 -21.74 -28.13
CA SER A 457 -27.62 -22.61 -27.95
C SER A 457 -28.69 -22.09 -27.00
N VAL A 458 -28.41 -21.89 -25.70
CA VAL A 458 -29.37 -21.40 -24.70
C VAL A 458 -29.07 -19.95 -24.34
N VAL A 459 -29.92 -19.04 -24.81
CA VAL A 459 -29.73 -17.59 -24.66
C VAL A 459 -30.97 -16.97 -24.03
N GLY A 460 -30.77 -16.17 -22.99
CA GLY A 460 -31.84 -15.39 -22.34
C GLY A 460 -31.44 -13.94 -22.15
N GLY A 461 -32.38 -13.01 -22.29
CA GLY A 461 -32.08 -11.59 -22.06
C GLY A 461 -31.63 -11.29 -20.61
N VAL A 462 -32.17 -11.99 -19.61
CA VAL A 462 -31.74 -11.91 -18.20
C VAL A 462 -30.88 -13.12 -17.85
N VAL A 463 -31.41 -14.33 -18.00
CA VAL A 463 -30.77 -15.57 -17.55
C VAL A 463 -30.69 -16.58 -18.69
N GLY A 464 -29.51 -17.12 -18.98
CA GLY A 464 -29.37 -18.21 -19.95
C GLY A 464 -30.11 -19.47 -19.47
N THR A 465 -29.61 -20.09 -18.40
CA THR A 465 -30.25 -21.24 -17.76
C THR A 465 -30.60 -20.94 -16.30
N ASN A 466 -31.88 -21.03 -15.94
CA ASN A 466 -32.36 -20.87 -14.57
C ASN A 466 -32.69 -22.22 -13.94
N ARG A 467 -32.05 -22.56 -12.81
CA ARG A 467 -32.45 -23.70 -11.95
C ARG A 467 -32.99 -23.28 -10.58
N GLY A 468 -32.75 -22.04 -10.19
CA GLY A 468 -33.15 -21.47 -8.91
C GLY A 468 -34.33 -20.53 -9.04
N GLN A 469 -34.25 -19.40 -8.33
CA GLN A 469 -35.30 -18.39 -8.29
C GLN A 469 -34.86 -17.14 -9.06
N THR A 470 -35.67 -16.72 -10.04
CA THR A 470 -35.50 -15.42 -10.71
C THR A 470 -36.76 -14.60 -10.49
N THR A 471 -36.62 -13.48 -9.79
CA THR A 471 -37.74 -12.65 -9.33
C THR A 471 -37.53 -11.19 -9.70
N ALA A 472 -38.58 -10.49 -10.13
CA ALA A 472 -38.54 -9.04 -10.36
C ALA A 472 -37.40 -8.62 -11.32
N CYS A 473 -37.23 -9.32 -12.43
CA CYS A 473 -36.14 -9.07 -13.38
C CYS A 473 -36.67 -8.79 -14.78
N TYR A 474 -35.95 -8.00 -15.57
CA TYR A 474 -36.36 -7.76 -16.94
C TYR A 474 -35.21 -7.61 -17.94
N SER A 475 -35.50 -7.83 -19.21
CA SER A 475 -34.60 -7.53 -20.33
C SER A 475 -35.28 -6.72 -21.41
N THR A 476 -34.63 -5.68 -21.93
CA THR A 476 -35.09 -4.92 -23.11
C THR A 476 -34.20 -5.09 -24.33
N SER A 477 -33.22 -6.00 -24.24
CA SER A 477 -32.17 -6.16 -25.24
C SER A 477 -32.56 -7.07 -26.41
N ASP A 478 -31.84 -6.90 -27.52
CA ASP A 478 -31.84 -7.89 -28.59
C ASP A 478 -31.14 -9.18 -28.14
N VAL A 479 -31.83 -10.31 -28.32
CA VAL A 479 -31.34 -11.64 -27.93
C VAL A 479 -31.21 -12.51 -29.17
N GLU A 480 -29.99 -12.97 -29.46
CA GLU A 480 -29.67 -13.77 -30.63
C GLU A 480 -29.04 -15.12 -30.25
N GLY A 481 -29.49 -16.18 -30.92
CA GLY A 481 -28.90 -17.51 -30.79
C GLY A 481 -28.90 -18.25 -32.12
N ASN A 482 -27.98 -19.21 -32.29
CA ASN A 482 -27.90 -20.05 -33.50
C ASN A 482 -28.87 -21.24 -33.47
N THR A 483 -29.55 -21.46 -32.34
CA THR A 483 -30.54 -22.52 -32.17
C THR A 483 -31.88 -21.96 -31.68
N TRP A 484 -32.86 -22.84 -31.47
CA TRP A 484 -34.24 -22.46 -31.12
C TRP A 484 -34.46 -22.11 -29.64
N VAL A 485 -33.44 -22.17 -28.77
CA VAL A 485 -33.58 -21.91 -27.32
C VAL A 485 -33.17 -20.46 -26.97
N VAL A 486 -33.91 -19.51 -27.54
CA VAL A 486 -33.69 -18.06 -27.35
C VAL A 486 -34.94 -17.43 -26.71
N GLY A 487 -34.80 -16.96 -25.48
CA GLY A 487 -35.89 -16.35 -24.71
C GLY A 487 -35.64 -14.87 -24.41
N GLY A 488 -36.69 -14.06 -24.47
CA GLY A 488 -36.61 -12.62 -24.21
C GLY A 488 -36.10 -12.30 -22.80
N ALA A 489 -36.49 -13.09 -21.79
CA ALA A 489 -35.94 -13.01 -20.44
C ALA A 489 -35.09 -14.23 -20.07
N VAL A 490 -35.56 -15.45 -20.37
CA VAL A 490 -34.90 -16.67 -19.92
C VAL A 490 -34.78 -17.69 -21.04
N GLY A 491 -33.58 -18.23 -21.28
CA GLY A 491 -33.39 -19.28 -22.28
C GLY A 491 -34.06 -20.58 -21.87
N SER A 492 -33.55 -21.23 -20.82
CA SER A 492 -34.15 -22.42 -20.22
C SER A 492 -34.51 -22.21 -18.75
N ASN A 493 -35.75 -22.49 -18.39
CA ASN A 493 -36.23 -22.44 -17.01
C ASN A 493 -36.49 -23.87 -16.48
N PHE A 494 -35.81 -24.22 -15.39
CA PHE A 494 -36.03 -25.43 -14.60
C PHE A 494 -36.42 -25.11 -13.15
N GLY A 495 -36.36 -23.83 -12.77
CA GLY A 495 -36.65 -23.34 -11.42
C GLY A 495 -37.97 -22.57 -11.37
N THR A 496 -37.95 -21.41 -10.72
CA THR A 496 -39.12 -20.54 -10.55
C THR A 496 -38.87 -19.16 -11.14
N LEU A 497 -39.89 -18.62 -11.81
CA LEU A 497 -39.93 -17.24 -12.29
C LEU A 497 -41.10 -16.50 -11.64
N LYS A 498 -40.86 -15.27 -11.19
CA LYS A 498 -41.89 -14.41 -10.59
C LYS A 498 -41.68 -12.95 -10.97
N ALA A 499 -42.73 -12.29 -11.47
CA ALA A 499 -42.66 -10.89 -11.91
C ALA A 499 -41.46 -10.62 -12.85
N CYS A 500 -41.25 -11.48 -13.84
CA CYS A 500 -40.21 -11.32 -14.84
C CYS A 500 -40.79 -10.77 -16.14
N TYR A 501 -40.07 -9.86 -16.78
CA TYR A 501 -40.56 -9.12 -17.94
C TYR A 501 -39.54 -9.09 -19.07
N TRP A 502 -40.01 -8.85 -20.29
CA TRP A 502 -39.12 -8.62 -21.41
C TRP A 502 -39.77 -7.75 -22.49
N SER A 503 -38.92 -7.11 -23.28
CA SER A 503 -39.29 -6.50 -24.56
C SER A 503 -38.11 -6.71 -25.53
N GLY A 504 -38.38 -6.81 -26.83
CA GLY A 504 -37.31 -6.92 -27.84
C GLY A 504 -37.62 -7.95 -28.92
N SER A 505 -36.58 -8.44 -29.60
CA SER A 505 -36.71 -9.24 -30.82
C SER A 505 -36.98 -10.73 -30.62
N ALA A 506 -37.04 -11.22 -29.38
CA ALA A 506 -37.31 -12.64 -29.09
C ALA A 506 -38.78 -13.01 -29.39
N SER A 507 -39.04 -14.28 -29.71
CA SER A 507 -40.41 -14.75 -30.03
C SER A 507 -41.27 -15.13 -28.81
N ARG A 508 -40.66 -15.19 -27.62
CA ARG A 508 -41.29 -15.55 -26.33
C ARG A 508 -40.37 -15.20 -25.17
N GLY A 509 -40.93 -15.05 -23.97
CA GLY A 509 -40.17 -14.72 -22.76
C GLY A 509 -39.26 -15.84 -22.26
N VAL A 510 -39.78 -17.08 -22.26
CA VAL A 510 -39.04 -18.29 -21.88
C VAL A 510 -39.00 -19.28 -23.04
N ALA A 511 -37.80 -19.67 -23.50
CA ALA A 511 -37.70 -20.53 -24.68
C ALA A 511 -38.03 -22.00 -24.39
N ASN A 512 -37.42 -22.55 -23.33
CA ASN A 512 -37.64 -23.90 -22.83
C ASN A 512 -38.07 -23.85 -21.36
N ASN A 513 -39.35 -24.08 -21.09
CA ASN A 513 -39.90 -23.99 -19.74
C ASN A 513 -40.25 -25.39 -19.19
N GLN A 514 -39.42 -25.88 -18.27
CA GLN A 514 -39.60 -27.12 -17.50
C GLN A 514 -39.84 -26.84 -16.01
N GLY A 515 -39.75 -25.58 -15.61
CA GLY A 515 -39.99 -25.09 -14.25
C GLY A 515 -41.39 -24.49 -14.10
N SER A 516 -41.50 -23.52 -13.20
CA SER A 516 -42.74 -22.76 -12.95
C SER A 516 -42.57 -21.27 -13.22
N GLY A 517 -43.68 -20.59 -13.50
CA GLY A 517 -43.71 -19.19 -13.89
C GLY A 517 -43.34 -18.98 -15.36
N ASP A 518 -43.49 -17.74 -15.82
CA ASP A 518 -43.13 -17.30 -17.17
C ASP A 518 -42.64 -15.85 -17.11
N ALA A 519 -42.10 -15.33 -18.21
CA ALA A 519 -41.75 -13.94 -18.39
C ALA A 519 -42.73 -13.24 -19.34
N VAL A 520 -43.28 -12.12 -18.90
CA VAL A 520 -44.35 -11.40 -19.59
C VAL A 520 -43.78 -10.36 -20.54
N GLU A 521 -44.27 -10.34 -21.77
CA GLU A 521 -43.90 -9.32 -22.75
C GLU A 521 -44.54 -7.97 -22.38
N VAL A 522 -43.75 -6.91 -22.41
CA VAL A 522 -44.20 -5.53 -22.20
C VAL A 522 -44.28 -4.82 -23.54
N GLY A 523 -45.42 -4.20 -23.85
CA GLY A 523 -45.65 -3.54 -25.15
C GLY A 523 -46.84 -4.13 -25.90
N GLU A 524 -46.62 -5.09 -26.80
CA GLU A 524 -47.65 -5.62 -27.74
C GLU A 524 -48.86 -6.33 -27.06
N GLY A 525 -48.83 -6.48 -25.73
CA GLY A 525 -49.89 -7.05 -24.89
C GLY A 525 -50.64 -6.03 -24.01
N SER A 526 -51.22 -6.51 -22.91
CA SER A 526 -51.95 -5.68 -21.93
C SER A 526 -51.09 -5.14 -20.78
N VAL A 527 -49.78 -5.41 -20.79
CA VAL A 527 -48.87 -5.02 -19.71
C VAL A 527 -47.98 -3.87 -20.18
N THR A 528 -48.05 -2.75 -19.46
CA THR A 528 -47.18 -1.58 -19.63
C THR A 528 -46.03 -1.64 -18.63
N TRP A 529 -45.01 -0.79 -18.82
CA TRP A 529 -43.91 -0.70 -17.85
C TRP A 529 -44.35 -0.20 -16.47
N ILE A 530 -45.44 0.57 -16.38
CA ILE A 530 -46.05 0.97 -15.10
C ILE A 530 -46.55 -0.27 -14.34
N ILE A 531 -47.32 -1.14 -15.00
CA ILE A 531 -47.82 -2.37 -14.38
C ILE A 531 -46.66 -3.31 -14.02
N ALA A 532 -45.67 -3.43 -14.91
CA ALA A 532 -44.50 -4.25 -14.67
C ALA A 532 -43.69 -3.76 -13.46
N VAL A 533 -43.45 -2.46 -13.33
CA VAL A 533 -42.65 -1.91 -12.22
C VAL A 533 -43.37 -2.05 -10.88
N GLU A 534 -44.69 -1.85 -10.82
CA GLU A 534 -45.48 -2.08 -9.62
C GLU A 534 -45.36 -3.54 -9.14
N ALA A 535 -45.51 -4.49 -10.06
CA ALA A 535 -45.38 -5.90 -9.75
C ALA A 535 -43.94 -6.25 -9.32
N MET A 536 -42.91 -5.76 -10.03
CA MET A 536 -41.51 -6.01 -9.65
C MET A 536 -41.19 -5.42 -8.27
N ASN A 537 -41.60 -4.19 -7.99
CA ASN A 537 -41.35 -3.51 -6.72
C ASN A 537 -42.06 -4.19 -5.54
N SER A 538 -43.26 -4.75 -5.76
CA SER A 538 -43.96 -5.55 -4.75
C SER A 538 -43.19 -6.81 -4.33
N GLU A 539 -42.33 -7.32 -5.22
CA GLU A 539 -41.54 -8.54 -4.99
C GLU A 539 -40.13 -8.27 -4.48
N CYS A 540 -39.54 -7.12 -4.82
CA CYS A 540 -38.14 -6.81 -4.50
C CYS A 540 -37.95 -5.70 -3.45
N GLY A 541 -39.03 -5.10 -2.94
CA GLY A 541 -38.96 -4.04 -1.94
C GLY A 541 -38.55 -2.69 -2.53
N ASP A 542 -39.22 -2.27 -3.60
CA ASP A 542 -39.06 -0.97 -4.25
C ASP A 542 -37.65 -0.68 -4.80
N LEU A 543 -37.03 -1.61 -5.52
CA LEU A 543 -35.69 -1.38 -6.13
C LEU A 543 -35.73 -0.54 -7.41
N TYR A 544 -36.85 -0.52 -8.13
CA TYR A 544 -37.00 0.20 -9.40
C TYR A 544 -37.60 1.59 -9.20
N ASN A 545 -37.17 2.54 -10.03
CA ASN A 545 -37.77 3.87 -10.14
C ASN A 545 -39.14 3.81 -10.81
N GLU A 546 -40.01 4.78 -10.49
CA GLU A 546 -41.23 5.01 -11.27
C GLU A 546 -40.90 5.27 -12.75
N THR A 547 -41.83 4.92 -13.64
CA THR A 547 -41.63 5.01 -15.08
C THR A 547 -42.92 5.40 -15.82
N THR A 548 -42.82 5.56 -17.14
CA THR A 548 -43.97 5.79 -18.04
C THR A 548 -44.43 4.48 -18.68
N GLU A 549 -45.55 4.50 -19.40
CA GLU A 549 -46.09 3.28 -20.04
C GLU A 549 -45.10 2.62 -21.02
N ASP A 550 -44.36 3.43 -21.78
CA ASP A 550 -43.50 3.00 -22.88
C ASP A 550 -42.00 2.95 -22.52
N THR A 551 -41.61 3.46 -21.34
CA THR A 551 -40.20 3.52 -20.93
C THR A 551 -39.88 2.42 -19.92
N PRO A 552 -38.85 1.59 -20.15
CA PRO A 552 -38.41 0.62 -19.14
C PRO A 552 -37.89 1.31 -17.86
N PRO A 553 -38.21 0.80 -16.66
CA PRO A 553 -37.79 1.42 -15.40
C PRO A 553 -36.31 1.18 -15.10
N THR A 554 -35.57 2.20 -14.66
CA THR A 554 -34.20 2.00 -14.13
C THR A 554 -34.21 1.53 -12.68
N LEU A 555 -33.12 0.91 -12.23
CA LEU A 555 -32.88 0.64 -10.82
C LEU A 555 -32.45 1.92 -10.10
N LYS A 556 -32.83 2.06 -8.84
CA LYS A 556 -32.46 3.23 -8.01
C LYS A 556 -30.94 3.43 -7.88
N ILE A 557 -30.15 2.36 -7.93
CA ILE A 557 -28.69 2.41 -7.85
C ILE A 557 -28.02 3.13 -9.02
N GLU A 558 -28.72 3.26 -10.14
CA GLU A 558 -28.18 3.90 -11.34
C GLU A 558 -28.21 5.43 -11.26
N ASN A 559 -29.01 5.98 -10.36
CA ASN A 559 -29.10 7.41 -10.13
C ASN A 559 -27.95 7.95 -9.26
N ASN A 560 -27.19 7.06 -8.61
CA ASN A 560 -26.04 7.41 -7.76
C ASN A 560 -24.73 7.46 -8.59
N THR A 561 -24.81 7.98 -9.83
CA THR A 561 -23.68 8.08 -10.76
C THR A 561 -22.79 9.28 -10.48
#